data_AF-A0A1G0JUD0-F1
#
_entry.id   AF-A0A1G0JUD0-F1
#
_cell.length_a   1.000
_cell.length_b   1.000
_cell.length_c   1.000
_cell.angle_alpha   90.00
_cell.angle_beta   90.00
_cell.angle_gamma   90.00
#
_symmetry.space_group_name_H-M   'P 1'
#
loop_
_entity.id
_entity.type
_entity.pdbx_description
1 polymer ?
#
loop_
_entity_poly.entity_id
_entity_poly.type
_entity_poly.pdbx_seq_one_letter_code
_entity_poly.pdbx_strand_id
1 'polypeptide(L)'
;MTTIVQAEIRCSTDFLGNQQCTTDTGDTWKGTTDYLGNEVWRDDADRTIRGEENSFGDMIYRDESGNRMKRTTDYFGDPVLRDEETGKELHCRSDFLGHTICD
;
A
#
# COMPACT_ATOMS: atom_id res chain seq x y z
N MET A 1 20.82 -18.16 16.38
CA MET A 1 20.78 -16.81 15.78
C MET A 1 19.71 -16.88 14.71
N THR A 2 18.50 -16.41 15.01
CA THR A 2 17.39 -16.42 14.04
C THR A 2 17.58 -15.20 13.16
N THR A 3 17.96 -15.41 11.90
CA THR A 3 17.95 -14.36 10.89
C THR A 3 16.49 -13.97 10.70
N ILE A 4 16.10 -12.80 11.18
CA ILE A 4 14.83 -12.19 10.80
C ILE A 4 15.05 -11.78 9.34
N VAL A 5 14.59 -12.58 8.40
CA VAL A 5 14.56 -12.19 6.99
C VAL A 5 13.55 -11.06 6.94
N GLN A 6 14.02 -9.81 6.78
CA GLN A 6 13.12 -8.72 6.44
C GLN A 6 12.46 -9.13 5.13
N ALA A 7 11.14 -9.23 5.10
CA ALA A 7 10.43 -9.49 3.86
C ALA A 7 10.68 -8.28 2.94
N GLU A 8 11.54 -8.46 1.94
CA GLU A 8 11.81 -7.45 0.94
C GLU A 8 10.66 -7.48 -0.08
N ILE A 9 10.12 -6.31 -0.35
CA ILE A 9 9.17 -6.08 -1.43
C ILE A 9 9.89 -5.22 -2.45
N ARG A 10 9.99 -5.72 -3.68
CA ARG A 10 10.61 -4.98 -4.79
C ARG A 10 9.51 -4.46 -5.69
N CYS A 11 9.31 -3.14 -5.68
CA CYS A 11 8.35 -2.47 -6.54
C CYS A 11 9.05 -1.77 -7.71
N SER A 12 8.43 -1.82 -8.88
CA SER A 12 8.83 -1.09 -10.08
C SER A 12 7.61 -0.42 -10.69
N THR A 13 7.79 0.74 -11.31
CA THR A 13 6.72 1.48 -11.99
C THR A 13 7.14 1.70 -13.44
N ASP A 14 6.25 1.40 -14.37
CA ASP A 14 6.49 1.64 -15.79
C ASP A 14 6.20 3.10 -16.21
N PHE A 15 6.47 3.44 -17.47
CA PHE A 15 6.28 4.80 -17.99
C PHE A 15 4.80 5.22 -18.12
N LEU A 16 3.86 4.27 -18.03
CA LEU A 16 2.43 4.51 -18.02
C LEU A 16 1.89 4.69 -16.59
N GLY A 17 2.74 4.53 -15.58
CA GLY A 17 2.37 4.61 -14.17
C GLY A 17 1.85 3.29 -13.59
N ASN A 18 1.90 2.17 -14.32
CA ASN A 18 1.54 0.87 -13.76
C ASN A 18 2.64 0.40 -12.80
N GLN A 19 2.26 -0.11 -11.64
CA GLN A 19 3.17 -0.58 -10.62
C GLN A 19 3.18 -2.11 -10.56
N GLN A 20 4.34 -2.71 -10.36
CA GLN A 20 4.51 -4.14 -10.12
C GLN A 20 5.39 -4.32 -8.89
N CYS A 21 4.86 -5.01 -7.87
CA CYS A 21 5.56 -5.32 -6.63
C CYS A 21 5.69 -6.82 -6.46
N THR A 22 6.90 -7.32 -6.23
CA THR A 22 7.15 -8.74 -5.99
C THR A 22 7.72 -8.93 -4.58
N THR A 23 7.13 -9.85 -3.83
CA THR A 23 7.61 -10.27 -2.49
C THR A 23 8.74 -11.29 -2.62
N ASP A 24 9.52 -11.48 -1.56
CA ASP A 24 10.53 -12.55 -1.52
C ASP A 24 9.97 -13.97 -1.61
N THR A 25 8.68 -14.17 -1.31
CA THR A 25 7.97 -15.44 -1.52
C THR A 25 7.68 -15.71 -3.00
N GLY A 26 7.86 -14.72 -3.87
CA GLY A 26 7.58 -14.79 -5.31
C GLY A 26 6.19 -14.32 -5.70
N ASP A 27 5.36 -13.91 -4.74
CA ASP A 27 4.04 -13.35 -5.04
C ASP A 27 4.20 -11.99 -5.72
N THR A 28 3.53 -11.80 -6.85
CA THR A 28 3.57 -10.56 -7.62
C THR A 28 2.21 -9.88 -7.59
N TRP A 29 2.22 -8.59 -7.26
CA TRP A 29 1.08 -7.69 -7.32
C TRP A 29 1.28 -6.69 -8.45
N LYS A 30 0.23 -6.44 -9.21
CA LYS A 30 0.18 -5.44 -10.28
C LYS A 30 -0.89 -4.42 -9.96
N GLY A 31 -0.48 -3.17 -9.87
CA GLY A 31 -1.29 -2.01 -9.55
C GLY A 31 -1.44 -1.09 -10.75
N THR A 32 -2.64 -0.57 -10.95
CA THR A 32 -2.90 0.52 -11.90
C THR A 32 -3.68 1.61 -11.20
N THR A 33 -3.35 2.86 -11.47
CA THR A 33 -4.05 4.03 -10.94
C THR A 33 -4.78 4.76 -12.06
N ASP A 34 -6.06 5.09 -11.86
CA ASP A 34 -6.84 5.87 -12.83
C ASP A 34 -6.61 7.39 -12.67
N TYR A 35 -7.23 8.19 -13.54
CA TYR A 35 -7.08 9.66 -13.52
C TYR A 35 -7.74 10.35 -12.32
N LEU A 36 -8.61 9.64 -11.59
CA LEU A 36 -9.24 10.11 -10.34
C LEU A 36 -8.42 9.69 -9.11
N GLY A 37 -7.33 8.95 -9.31
CA GLY A 37 -6.48 8.42 -8.24
C GLY A 37 -6.94 7.07 -7.70
N ASN A 38 -7.98 6.44 -8.24
CA ASN A 38 -8.40 5.12 -7.78
C ASN A 38 -7.40 4.05 -8.23
N GLU A 39 -7.14 3.09 -7.36
CA GLU A 39 -6.17 2.03 -7.58
C GLU A 39 -6.87 0.68 -7.73
N VAL A 40 -6.35 -0.15 -8.65
CA VAL A 40 -6.72 -1.56 -8.73
C VAL A 40 -5.46 -2.39 -8.69
N TRP A 41 -5.39 -3.29 -7.71
CA TRP A 41 -4.28 -4.18 -7.46
C TRP A 41 -4.74 -5.62 -7.64
N ARG A 42 -4.01 -6.39 -8.44
CA ARG A 42 -4.30 -7.80 -8.68
C ARG A 42 -3.03 -8.62 -8.58
N ASP A 43 -3.12 -9.79 -7.98
CA ASP A 43 -2.02 -10.73 -7.91
C ASP A 43 -2.13 -11.89 -8.91
N ASP A 44 -1.14 -12.76 -8.93
CA ASP A 44 -1.12 -13.94 -9.80
C ASP A 44 -2.14 -15.03 -9.40
N ALA A 45 -2.68 -14.96 -8.17
CA ALA A 45 -3.74 -15.84 -7.67
C ALA A 45 -5.16 -15.27 -7.91
N ASP A 46 -5.26 -14.22 -8.71
CA ASP A 46 -6.50 -13.53 -9.07
C ASP A 46 -7.19 -12.73 -7.95
N ARG A 47 -6.53 -12.58 -6.80
CA ARG A 47 -7.01 -11.76 -5.69
C ARG A 47 -6.93 -10.29 -6.08
N THR A 48 -8.02 -9.57 -5.88
CA THR A 48 -8.11 -8.14 -6.20
C THR A 48 -8.26 -7.28 -4.94
N ILE A 49 -7.51 -6.20 -4.88
CA ILE A 49 -7.70 -5.09 -3.92
C ILE A 49 -8.04 -3.83 -4.72
N ARG A 50 -9.05 -3.09 -4.28
CA ARG A 50 -9.44 -1.82 -4.90
C ARG A 50 -9.26 -0.68 -3.90
N GLY A 51 -8.58 0.37 -4.33
CA GLY A 51 -8.41 1.63 -3.61
C GLY A 51 -9.30 2.71 -4.23
N GLU A 52 -10.09 3.39 -3.41
CA GLU A 52 -10.87 4.56 -3.84
C GLU A 52 -10.32 5.81 -3.15
N GLU A 53 -9.91 6.80 -3.93
CA GLU A 53 -9.45 8.09 -3.41
C GLU A 53 -10.62 9.06 -3.28
N ASN A 54 -10.69 9.77 -2.14
CA ASN A 54 -11.68 10.84 -1.96
C ASN A 54 -11.10 12.21 -2.35
N SER A 55 -11.94 13.23 -2.37
CA SER A 55 -11.53 14.61 -2.73
C SER A 55 -10.53 15.26 -1.77
N PHE A 56 -10.26 14.65 -0.62
CA PHE A 56 -9.27 15.10 0.37
C PHE A 56 -7.94 14.34 0.24
N GLY A 57 -7.82 13.38 -0.68
CA GLY A 57 -6.63 12.54 -0.86
C GLY A 57 -6.53 11.36 0.11
N ASP A 58 -7.58 11.09 0.90
CA ASP A 58 -7.65 9.85 1.67
C ASP A 58 -8.00 8.71 0.72
N MET A 59 -7.39 7.54 0.94
CA MET A 59 -7.68 6.33 0.18
C MET A 59 -8.30 5.25 1.05
N ILE A 60 -9.29 4.54 0.52
CA ILE A 60 -9.88 3.36 1.16
C ILE A 60 -9.61 2.16 0.28
N TYR A 61 -8.82 1.21 0.79
CA TYR A 61 -8.59 -0.07 0.18
C TYR A 61 -9.61 -1.09 0.68
N ARG A 62 -10.16 -1.89 -0.23
CA ARG A 62 -11.06 -3.00 0.05
C ARG A 62 -10.59 -4.25 -0.67
N ASP A 63 -10.48 -5.36 0.06
CA ASP A 63 -10.24 -6.67 -0.51
C ASP A 63 -11.54 -7.42 -0.84
N GLU A 64 -11.41 -8.58 -1.48
CA GLU A 64 -12.56 -9.44 -1.84
C GLU A 64 -13.29 -10.05 -0.64
N SER A 65 -12.62 -10.17 0.50
CA SER A 65 -13.24 -10.63 1.76
C SER A 65 -14.05 -9.53 2.45
N GLY A 66 -13.91 -8.29 1.98
CA GLY A 66 -14.59 -7.12 2.49
C GLY A 66 -13.83 -6.39 3.59
N ASN A 67 -12.59 -6.79 3.89
CA ASN A 67 -11.72 -6.09 4.83
C ASN A 67 -11.35 -4.72 4.25
N ARG A 68 -11.15 -3.74 5.12
CA ARG A 68 -10.92 -2.36 4.73
C ARG A 68 -9.70 -1.78 5.43
N MET A 69 -8.83 -1.17 4.64
CA MET A 69 -7.71 -0.37 5.12
C MET A 69 -7.91 1.07 4.66
N LYS A 70 -7.77 2.03 5.56
CA LYS A 70 -7.81 3.45 5.25
C LYS A 70 -6.39 4.02 5.26
N ARG A 71 -5.98 4.69 4.19
CA ARG A 71 -4.79 5.54 4.15
C ARG A 71 -5.22 7.00 4.32
N THR A 72 -4.66 7.68 5.30
CA THR A 72 -4.78 9.13 5.48
C THR A 72 -3.40 9.74 5.54
N THR A 73 -3.33 11.07 5.45
CA THR A 73 -2.09 11.82 5.68
C THR A 73 -2.23 12.60 6.96
N ASP A 74 -1.21 12.58 7.81
CA ASP A 74 -1.19 13.35 9.06
C ASP A 74 -0.90 14.84 8.81
N TYR A 75 -0.78 15.62 9.89
CA TYR A 75 -0.50 17.05 9.81
C TYR A 75 0.89 17.39 9.21
N PHE A 76 1.84 16.46 9.30
CA PHE A 76 3.21 16.62 8.79
C PHE A 76 3.37 16.14 7.35
N GLY A 77 2.33 15.53 6.76
CA GLY A 77 2.40 14.95 5.43
C GLY A 77 2.78 13.47 5.42
N ASP A 78 2.88 12.84 6.60
CA ASP A 78 3.27 11.44 6.73
C ASP A 78 2.04 10.51 6.57
N PRO A 79 2.17 9.39 5.86
CA PRO A 79 1.07 8.45 5.66
C PRO A 79 0.74 7.67 6.94
N VAL A 80 -0.56 7.56 7.21
CA VAL A 80 -1.14 6.73 8.28
C VAL A 80 -2.04 5.69 7.64
N LEU A 81 -1.77 4.41 7.92
CA LEU A 81 -2.57 3.29 7.47
C LEU A 81 -3.36 2.74 8.66
N ARG A 82 -4.67 2.68 8.55
CA ARG A 82 -5.57 2.17 9.59
C ARG A 82 -6.37 0.98 9.09
N ASP A 83 -6.36 -0.08 9.87
CA ASP A 83 -7.27 -1.21 9.73
C ASP A 83 -8.64 -0.82 10.30
N GLU A 84 -9.67 -0.83 9.47
CA GLU A 84 -11.03 -0.44 9.87
C GLU A 84 -11.74 -1.53 10.68
N GLU A 85 -11.27 -2.77 10.63
CA GLU A 85 -11.84 -3.89 11.39
C GLU A 85 -11.24 -3.96 12.79
N THR A 86 -9.90 -3.91 12.90
CA THR A 86 -9.21 -4.02 14.18
C THR A 86 -8.95 -2.69 14.86
N GLY A 87 -9.00 -1.58 14.10
CA GLY A 87 -8.66 -0.24 14.57
C GLY A 87 -7.16 -0.02 14.76
N LYS A 88 -6.30 -0.97 14.36
CA LYS A 88 -4.85 -0.81 14.42
C LYS A 88 -4.38 0.21 13.38
N GLU A 89 -3.39 1.00 13.77
CA GLU A 89 -2.77 1.99 12.91
C GLU A 89 -1.30 1.66 12.71
N LEU A 90 -0.79 1.97 11.53
CA LEU A 90 0.62 1.94 11.16
C LEU A 90 0.98 3.34 10.69
N HIS A 91 1.93 3.96 11.36
CA HIS A 91 2.39 5.31 11.06
C HIS A 91 3.75 5.20 10.40
N CYS A 92 3.89 5.69 9.16
CA CYS A 92 5.15 5.64 8.44
C CYS A 92 5.68 7.06 8.25
N ARG A 93 6.89 7.33 8.73
CA ARG A 93 7.56 8.63 8.64
C ARG A 93 8.91 8.52 7.95
N SER A 94 9.22 9.48 7.09
CA SER A 94 10.51 9.51 6.39
C SER A 94 11.39 10.66 6.87
N ASP A 95 12.69 10.41 7.02
CA ASP A 95 13.66 11.47 7.28
C ASP A 95 14.09 12.18 5.99
N PHE A 96 14.87 13.26 6.12
CA PHE A 96 15.36 14.04 4.98
C PHE A 96 16.39 13.29 4.10
N LEU A 97 16.90 12.14 4.56
CA LEU A 97 17.78 11.25 3.81
C LEU A 97 16.99 10.19 3.04
N GLY A 98 15.66 10.15 3.19
CA GLY A 98 14.77 9.18 2.56
C GLY A 98 14.66 7.86 3.32
N HIS A 99 15.10 7.77 4.57
CA HIS A 99 14.84 6.58 5.38
C HIS A 99 13.43 6.63 5.97
N THR A 100 12.63 5.61 5.68
CA THR A 100 11.27 5.45 6.22
C THR A 100 11.26 4.48 7.40
N ILE A 101 10.62 4.88 8.50
CA ILE A 101 10.35 4.04 9.67
C ILE A 101 8.84 3.94 9.83
N CYS A 102 8.32 2.74 10.08
CA CYS A 102 6.90 2.50 10.33
C CYS A 102 6.69 1.85 11.71
N ASP A 103 5.73 2.34 12.50
CA ASP A 103 5.38 1.81 13.84
C ASP A 103 3.87 1.72 14.12
#